data_AF-A0A9D2CFE4-F1
#
_entry.id   AF-A0A9D2CFE4-F1
#
_cell.length_a   1.000
_cell.length_b   1.000
_cell.length_c   1.000
_cell.angle_alpha   90.00
_cell.angle_beta   90.00
_cell.angle_gamma   90.00
#
_symmetry.space_group_name_H-M   'P 1'
#
loop_
_entity.id
_entity.type
_entity.pdbx_description
1 polymer ?
#
loop_
_entity_poly.entity_id
_entity_poly.type
_entity_poly.pdbx_seq_one_letter_code
_entity_poly.pdbx_strand_id
1 'polypeptide(L)'
;MFGKLFKKHPREKDFVRFWKDFESRSGLYLDILAKDDEDSDDYMWMTAALHKALRLCCLDATVPFDLEINSARDPIMFIFHHSNDEYLLEAADLLKKHYPASLSGVIDFETRE
;
A
#
# COMPACT_ATOMS: atom_id res chain seq x y z
N MET A 1 26.61 -28.63 3.81
CA MET A 1 25.68 -27.81 3.02
C MET A 1 24.35 -27.76 3.74
N PHE A 2 24.16 -26.81 4.65
CA PHE A 2 22.90 -26.60 5.36
C PHE A 2 22.28 -25.30 4.87
N GLY A 3 21.70 -25.35 3.67
CA GLY A 3 20.96 -24.25 3.08
C GLY A 3 19.47 -24.61 3.01
N LYS A 4 18.84 -24.91 4.15
CA LYS A 4 17.39 -24.77 4.24
C LYS A 4 17.13 -23.27 4.31
N LEU A 5 17.12 -22.62 3.14
CA LEU A 5 16.60 -21.28 2.95
C LEU A 5 15.16 -21.30 3.45
N PHE A 6 14.92 -20.79 4.65
CA PHE A 6 13.58 -20.40 5.03
C PHE A 6 13.18 -19.28 4.06
N LYS A 7 12.20 -19.53 3.18
CA LYS A 7 11.56 -18.46 2.42
C LYS A 7 11.09 -17.42 3.45
N LYS A 8 11.48 -16.17 3.26
CA LYS A 8 11.06 -15.10 4.16
C LYS A 8 9.61 -14.77 3.83
N HIS A 9 8.78 -14.63 4.86
CA HIS A 9 7.38 -14.30 4.71
C HIS A 9 7.10 -12.90 5.27
N PRO A 10 6.20 -12.13 4.66
CA PRO A 10 5.77 -10.85 5.18
C PRO A 10 5.13 -11.01 6.57
N ARG A 11 5.39 -10.05 7.46
CA ARG A 11 4.90 -10.11 8.84
C ARG A 11 3.54 -9.44 8.94
N GLU A 12 2.49 -10.22 9.19
CA GLU A 12 1.09 -9.77 9.29
C GLU A 12 0.90 -8.48 10.14
N LYS A 13 1.60 -8.37 11.27
CA LYS A 13 1.55 -7.18 12.15
C LYS A 13 1.90 -5.86 11.45
N ASP A 14 2.76 -5.90 10.43
CA ASP A 14 3.20 -4.71 9.71
C ASP A 14 2.07 -4.18 8.80
N PHE A 15 1.24 -5.08 8.25
CA PHE A 15 0.05 -4.76 7.43
C PHE A 15 -1.09 -4.19 8.26
N VAL A 16 -1.35 -4.80 9.43
CA VAL A 16 -2.33 -4.27 10.40
C VAL A 16 -1.95 -2.86 10.82
N ARG A 17 -0.66 -2.62 11.09
CA ARG A 17 -0.16 -1.31 11.44
C ARG A 17 -0.27 -0.32 10.28
N PHE A 18 0.14 -0.73 9.08
CA PHE A 18 0.04 0.10 7.87
C PHE A 18 -1.40 0.59 7.68
N TRP A 19 -2.37 -0.31 7.71
CA TRP A 19 -3.77 0.05 7.48
C TRP A 19 -4.35 0.92 8.60
N LYS A 20 -3.99 0.67 9.85
CA LYS A 20 -4.39 1.53 10.97
C LYS A 20 -3.82 2.95 10.84
N ASP A 21 -2.54 3.05 10.49
CA ASP A 21 -1.88 4.34 10.31
C ASP A 21 -2.47 5.08 9.09
N PHE A 22 -2.77 4.37 8.00
CA PHE A 22 -3.44 4.90 6.81
C PHE A 22 -4.85 5.40 7.14
N GLU A 23 -5.68 4.56 7.76
CA GLU A 23 -7.06 4.88 8.14
C GLU A 23 -7.12 6.15 8.99
N SER A 24 -6.20 6.29 9.96
CA SER A 24 -6.12 7.47 10.83
C SER A 24 -5.82 8.79 10.11
N ARG A 25 -5.30 8.72 8.87
CA ARG A 25 -4.91 9.86 8.03
C ARG A 25 -5.71 9.97 6.74
N SER A 26 -6.64 9.04 6.49
CA SER A 26 -7.40 8.93 5.25
C SER A 26 -8.11 10.23 4.86
N GLY A 27 -8.72 10.94 5.80
CA GLY A 27 -9.34 12.25 5.55
C GLY A 27 -8.35 13.30 5.01
N LEU A 28 -7.15 13.40 5.61
CA LEU A 28 -6.10 14.30 5.13
C LEU A 28 -5.64 13.90 3.72
N TYR A 29 -5.51 12.60 3.44
CA TYR A 29 -5.11 12.13 2.12
C TYR A 29 -6.16 12.47 1.05
N LEU A 30 -7.44 12.32 1.36
CA LEU A 30 -8.54 12.73 0.49
C LEU A 30 -8.54 14.23 0.24
N ASP A 31 -8.31 15.05 1.28
CA ASP A 31 -8.24 16.50 1.15
C ASP A 31 -7.07 16.94 0.25
N ILE A 32 -5.94 16.23 0.29
CA ILE A 32 -4.79 16.47 -0.59
C ILE A 32 -5.13 16.06 -2.02
N LEU A 33 -5.70 14.87 -2.22
CA LEU A 33 -6.06 14.36 -3.54
C LEU A 33 -7.15 15.19 -4.23
N ALA A 34 -8.08 15.75 -3.46
CA ALA A 34 -9.14 16.61 -3.98
C ALA A 34 -8.64 17.94 -4.56
N LYS A 35 -7.39 18.35 -4.26
CA LYS A 35 -6.77 19.56 -4.83
C LYS A 35 -6.30 19.36 -6.28
N ASP A 36 -6.17 18.12 -6.74
CA ASP A 36 -5.74 17.76 -8.10
C ASP A 36 -4.42 18.45 -8.53
N ASP A 37 -3.48 18.55 -7.60
CA ASP A 37 -2.17 19.19 -7.80
C ASP A 37 -1.05 18.23 -7.39
N GLU A 38 -0.63 17.39 -8.34
CA GLU A 38 0.42 16.37 -8.13
C GLU A 38 1.81 16.97 -7.93
N ASP A 39 2.02 18.23 -8.35
CA ASP A 39 3.28 18.96 -8.16
C ASP A 39 3.34 19.69 -6.80
N SER A 40 2.26 19.62 -6.00
CA SER A 40 2.22 20.23 -4.68
C SER A 40 3.10 19.52 -3.66
N ASP A 41 3.68 20.30 -2.75
CA ASP A 41 4.43 19.77 -1.60
C ASP A 41 3.61 18.79 -0.76
N ASP A 42 2.30 19.03 -0.65
CA ASP A 42 1.35 18.17 0.06
C ASP A 42 1.23 16.79 -0.61
N TYR A 43 1.08 16.75 -1.94
CA TYR A 43 0.98 15.50 -2.70
C TYR A 43 2.28 14.71 -2.65
N MET A 44 3.42 15.39 -2.87
CA MET A 44 4.75 14.78 -2.75
C MET A 44 5.01 14.24 -1.34
N TRP A 45 4.59 14.96 -0.30
CA TRP A 45 4.67 14.50 1.08
C TRP A 45 3.80 13.26 1.32
N MET A 46 2.56 13.27 0.84
CA MET A 46 1.61 12.17 1.02
C MET A 46 2.13 10.89 0.38
N THR A 47 2.52 10.94 -0.90
CA THR A 47 3.06 9.80 -1.64
C THR A 47 4.33 9.25 -0.98
N ALA A 48 5.24 10.12 -0.54
CA ALA A 48 6.43 9.71 0.21
C ALA A 48 6.09 9.05 1.55
N ALA A 49 5.09 9.56 2.28
CA ALA A 49 4.65 9.00 3.54
C ALA A 49 4.03 7.60 3.36
N LEU A 50 3.18 7.44 2.34
CA LEU A 50 2.56 6.17 1.97
C LEU A 50 3.61 5.13 1.58
N HIS A 51 4.53 5.50 0.67
CA HIS A 51 5.60 4.62 0.22
C HIS A 51 6.48 4.20 1.40
N LYS A 52 6.84 5.13 2.30
CA LYS A 52 7.63 4.82 3.49
C LYS A 52 6.92 3.87 4.45
N ALA A 53 5.61 4.03 4.65
CA ALA A 53 4.83 3.15 5.51
C ALA A 53 4.72 1.73 4.89
N LEU A 54 4.41 1.66 3.59
CA LEU A 54 4.25 0.40 2.86
C LEU A 54 5.57 -0.38 2.71
N ARG A 55 6.71 0.33 2.65
CA ARG A 55 8.04 -0.30 2.57
C ARG A 55 8.28 -1.32 3.69
N LEU A 56 7.75 -1.10 4.89
CA LEU A 56 7.90 -2.05 6.00
C LEU A 56 7.20 -3.40 5.73
N CYS A 57 6.15 -3.39 4.91
CA CYS A 57 5.42 -4.58 4.49
C CYS A 57 6.16 -5.36 3.39
N CYS A 58 7.07 -4.70 2.67
CA CYS A 58 7.71 -5.21 1.45
C CYS A 58 9.24 -5.41 1.59
N LEU A 59 9.80 -5.41 2.81
CA LEU A 59 11.25 -5.29 3.06
C LEU A 59 12.11 -6.39 2.44
N ASP A 60 11.57 -7.59 2.30
CA ASP A 60 12.31 -8.76 1.80
C ASP A 60 11.95 -9.12 0.35
N ALA A 61 11.18 -8.27 -0.34
CA ALA A 61 10.87 -8.44 -1.76
C ALA A 61 12.15 -8.40 -2.62
N THR A 62 12.17 -9.17 -3.71
CA THR A 62 13.33 -9.23 -4.61
C THR A 62 13.32 -8.16 -5.69
N VAL A 63 12.18 -7.50 -5.86
CA VAL A 63 11.92 -6.41 -6.80
C VAL A 63 11.33 -5.20 -6.08
N PRO A 64 11.43 -3.98 -6.64
CA PRO A 64 10.71 -2.82 -6.13
C PRO A 64 9.19 -3.09 -6.13
N PHE A 65 8.50 -2.63 -5.09
CA PHE A 65 7.05 -2.56 -5.09
C PHE A 65 6.59 -1.23 -5.68
N ASP A 66 5.36 -1.19 -6.19
CA ASP A 66 4.74 0.04 -6.66
C ASP A 66 3.31 0.17 -6.10
N LEU A 67 2.92 1.42 -5.83
CA LEU A 67 1.61 1.79 -5.30
C LEU A 67 1.07 2.96 -6.14
N GLU A 68 0.22 2.63 -7.09
CA GLU A 68 -0.47 3.62 -7.93
C GLU A 68 -1.67 4.20 -7.17
N ILE A 69 -1.88 5.51 -7.31
CA ILE A 69 -3.08 6.21 -6.86
C ILE A 69 -3.86 6.65 -8.09
N ASN A 70 -4.99 6.00 -8.34
CA ASN A 70 -5.89 6.35 -9.43
C ASN A 70 -6.98 7.29 -8.89
N SER A 71 -6.70 8.59 -8.95
CA SER A 71 -7.59 9.69 -8.55
C SER A 71 -8.69 9.98 -9.57
N ALA A 72 -8.60 9.44 -10.79
CA ALA A 72 -9.62 9.60 -11.83
C ALA A 72 -10.90 8.76 -11.59
N ARG A 73 -10.92 7.94 -10.53
CA ARG A 73 -12.07 7.13 -10.10
C ARG A 73 -12.76 7.74 -8.87
N ASP A 74 -14.05 7.44 -8.75
CA ASP A 74 -14.86 7.71 -7.55
C ASP A 74 -15.52 6.40 -7.08
N PRO A 75 -15.14 5.84 -5.92
CA PRO A 75 -14.09 6.34 -5.02
C PRO A 75 -12.69 6.23 -5.63
N ILE A 76 -11.75 7.02 -5.09
CA ILE A 76 -10.32 6.96 -5.45
C ILE A 76 -9.81 5.55 -5.22
N MET A 77 -8.93 5.07 -6.10
CA MET A 77 -8.43 3.71 -6.04
C MET A 77 -6.92 3.64 -5.80
N PHE A 78 -6.51 2.86 -4.81
CA PHE A 78 -5.12 2.53 -4.54
C PHE A 78 -4.82 1.14 -5.10
N ILE A 79 -3.77 1.04 -5.91
CA ILE A 79 -3.44 -0.19 -6.63
C ILE A 79 -2.02 -0.61 -6.25
N PHE A 80 -1.91 -1.75 -5.59
CA PHE A 80 -0.61 -2.33 -5.25
C PHE A 80 -0.14 -3.27 -6.35
N HIS A 81 1.02 -2.98 -6.94
CA HIS A 81 1.62 -3.82 -7.97
C HIS A 81 2.60 -4.82 -7.36
N HIS A 82 2.35 -6.10 -7.59
CA HIS A 82 3.17 -7.18 -7.05
C HIS A 82 4.23 -7.71 -8.02
N SER A 83 4.22 -7.32 -9.30
CA SER A 83 5.26 -7.67 -10.29
C SER A 83 5.55 -9.18 -10.38
N ASN A 84 4.53 -10.02 -10.11
CA ASN A 84 4.61 -11.47 -9.93
C ASN A 84 5.70 -11.99 -8.97
N ASP A 85 6.24 -11.16 -8.07
CA ASP A 85 7.17 -11.59 -7.05
C ASP A 85 6.43 -12.39 -5.95
N GLU A 86 6.96 -13.56 -5.58
CA GLU A 86 6.31 -14.45 -4.60
C GLU A 86 6.06 -13.75 -3.25
N TYR A 87 7.00 -12.91 -2.79
CA TYR A 87 6.87 -12.19 -1.54
C TYR A 87 5.82 -11.08 -1.65
N LEU A 88 5.80 -10.35 -2.77
CA LEU A 88 4.82 -9.30 -3.01
C LEU A 88 3.41 -9.86 -3.23
N LEU A 89 3.27 -11.07 -3.79
CA LEU A 89 1.98 -11.77 -3.85
C LEU A 89 1.44 -12.08 -2.44
N GLU A 90 2.27 -12.58 -1.55
CA GLU A 90 1.87 -12.78 -0.15
C GLU A 90 1.56 -11.46 0.56
N ALA A 91 2.31 -10.40 0.27
CA ALA A 91 2.04 -9.07 0.78
C ALA A 91 0.69 -8.52 0.25
N ALA A 92 0.38 -8.74 -1.03
CA ALA A 92 -0.88 -8.37 -1.65
C ALA A 92 -2.07 -9.06 -0.96
N ASP A 93 -1.95 -10.35 -0.66
CA ASP A 93 -2.98 -11.10 0.08
C ASP A 93 -3.17 -10.56 1.51
N LEU A 94 -2.09 -10.23 2.21
CA LEU A 94 -2.18 -9.63 3.54
C LEU A 94 -2.77 -8.21 3.51
N LEU A 95 -2.44 -7.40 2.50
CA LEU A 95 -3.05 -6.09 2.31
C LEU A 95 -4.56 -6.22 2.12
N LYS A 96 -5.02 -7.13 1.26
CA LYS A 96 -6.46 -7.41 1.08
C LYS A 96 -7.12 -7.92 2.36
N LYS A 97 -6.50 -8.88 3.03
CA LYS A 97 -7.02 -9.51 4.27
C LYS A 97 -7.26 -8.49 5.38
N HIS A 98 -6.39 -7.50 5.50
CA HIS A 98 -6.44 -6.50 6.56
C HIS A 98 -7.01 -5.15 6.13
N TYR A 99 -7.56 -5.06 4.91
CA TYR A 99 -8.15 -3.83 4.41
C TYR A 99 -9.29 -3.36 5.33
N PRO A 100 -9.23 -2.12 5.87
CA PRO A 100 -10.23 -1.60 6.79
C PRO A 100 -11.61 -1.44 6.14
N ALA A 101 -12.64 -2.01 6.75
CA ALA A 101 -14.01 -1.89 6.26
C ALA A 101 -14.51 -0.42 6.23
N SER A 102 -13.97 0.44 7.08
CA SER A 102 -14.27 1.88 7.14
C SER A 102 -13.84 2.66 5.90
N LEU A 103 -12.88 2.15 5.13
CA LEU A 103 -12.40 2.78 3.90
C LEU A 103 -13.20 2.37 2.67
N SER A 104 -13.97 1.28 2.76
CA SER A 104 -14.76 0.76 1.64
C SER A 104 -15.76 1.81 1.16
N GLY A 105 -15.74 2.12 -0.13
CA GLY A 105 -16.60 3.17 -0.69
C GLY A 105 -16.13 4.61 -0.43
N VAL A 106 -14.96 4.78 0.20
CA VAL A 106 -14.28 6.08 0.38
C VAL A 106 -12.95 6.09 -0.38
N ILE A 107 -12.13 5.05 -0.19
CA ILE A 107 -10.90 4.79 -0.94
C ILE A 107 -10.86 3.29 -1.22
N ASP A 108 -11.04 2.88 -2.47
CA ASP A 108 -10.96 1.47 -2.84
C ASP A 108 -9.51 0.99 -2.95
N PHE A 109 -9.31 -0.31 -2.74
CA PHE A 109 -8.00 -0.95 -2.83
C PHE A 109 -8.04 -2.18 -3.76
N GLU A 110 -7.07 -2.26 -4.67
CA GLU A 110 -6.88 -3.38 -5.59
C GLU A 110 -5.41 -3.81 -5.60
N THR A 111 -5.14 -5.04 -6.08
CA THR A 111 -3.78 -5.52 -6.35
C THR A 111 -3.67 -5.94 -7.80
N ARG A 112 -2.57 -5.62 -8.47
CA ARG A 112 -2.31 -5.96 -9.87
C ARG A 112 -0.90 -6.51 -10.07
N GLU A 113 -0.71 -7.13 -11.24
CA GLU A 113 0.60 -7.50 -11.76
C GLU A 113 1.50 -6.28 -11.92
#